data_AF-A0A7S1BX97-F1
#
_entry.id   AF-A0A7S1BX97-F1
#
_cell.length_a   1.000
_cell.length_b   1.000
_cell.length_c   1.000
_cell.angle_alpha   90.00
_cell.angle_beta   90.00
_cell.angle_gamma   90.00
#
_symmetry.space_group_name_H-M   'P 1'
#
loop_
_entity.id
_entity.type
_entity.pdbx_description
1 polymer ?
#
loop_
_entity_poly.entity_id
_entity_poly.type
_entity_poly.pdbx_seq_one_letter_code
_entity_poly.pdbx_strand_id
1 'polypeptide(L)'
;MAAVVVRWSVNAVNCVLTGVNPMTPMYFASDSNSTVAYMVERFPHPPLGIIGGSSVDKKLASRPPVRIVSMDTTAEPLHIDYEGWIGRPPSDFYSGFVDLWILGMSSCISHDLGGYGHFGVQLSGGTCHIQHRNVHHSLMCESAVLEIPEWAREKQGSPDESNDE
;
A
#
# COMPACT_ATOMS: atom_id res chain seq x y z
N MET A 1 -1.63 14.79 14.64
CA MET A 1 -0.93 13.75 13.87
C MET A 1 -1.83 13.08 12.83
N ALA A 2 -3.05 12.64 13.16
CA ALA A 2 -3.95 11.93 12.22
C ALA A 2 -4.14 12.61 10.84
N ALA A 3 -4.35 13.93 10.77
CA ALA A 3 -4.56 14.64 9.50
C ALA A 3 -3.36 14.58 8.54
N VAL A 4 -2.13 14.52 9.09
CA VAL A 4 -0.90 14.44 8.29
C VAL A 4 -0.72 13.03 7.73
N VAL A 5 -0.95 12.00 8.56
CA VAL A 5 -0.87 10.59 8.14
C VAL A 5 -1.91 10.29 7.07
N VAL A 6 -3.15 10.76 7.23
CA VAL A 6 -4.19 10.65 6.20
C VAL A 6 -3.75 11.29 4.88
N ARG A 7 -3.12 12.47 4.90
CA ARG A 7 -2.61 13.12 3.69
C ARG A 7 -1.53 12.28 3.00
N TRP A 8 -0.66 11.62 3.75
CA TRP A 8 0.35 10.71 3.20
C TRP A 8 -0.29 9.48 2.56
N SER A 9 -1.28 8.88 3.23
CA SER A 9 -2.04 7.74 2.72
C SER A 9 -2.82 8.06 1.44
N VAL A 10 -3.41 9.25 1.36
CA VAL A 10 -4.04 9.77 0.14
C VAL A 10 -3.04 9.85 -1.01
N ASN A 11 -1.82 10.36 -0.75
CA ASN A 11 -0.78 10.41 -1.76
C ASN A 11 -0.35 9.00 -2.21
N ALA A 12 -0.17 8.08 -1.27
CA ALA A 12 0.21 6.69 -1.54
C ALA A 12 -0.71 6.04 -2.56
N VAL A 13 -2.03 6.16 -2.35
CA VAL A 13 -3.03 5.59 -3.26
C VAL A 13 -3.08 6.34 -4.59
N ASN A 14 -2.99 7.67 -4.57
CA ASN A 14 -2.96 8.46 -5.80
C ASN A 14 -1.76 8.08 -6.69
N CYS A 15 -0.61 7.78 -6.11
CA CYS A 15 0.55 7.31 -6.86
C CYS A 15 0.27 5.97 -7.55
N VAL A 16 -0.35 5.00 -6.85
CA VAL A 16 -0.72 3.71 -7.44
C VAL A 16 -1.68 3.88 -8.62
N LEU A 17 -2.67 4.77 -8.47
CA LEU A 17 -3.67 5.04 -9.50
C LEU A 17 -3.10 5.67 -10.79
N THR A 18 -1.85 6.13 -10.78
CA THR A 18 -1.19 6.61 -12.02
C THR A 18 -0.80 5.47 -12.96
N GLY A 19 -0.61 4.25 -12.44
CA GLY A 19 -0.12 3.10 -13.21
C GLY A 19 -0.96 1.83 -13.07
N VAL A 20 -1.96 1.81 -12.19
CA VAL A 20 -2.79 0.62 -11.92
C VAL A 20 -4.26 0.93 -12.18
N ASN A 21 -4.99 -0.07 -12.70
CA ASN A 21 -6.42 0.00 -12.91
C ASN A 21 -7.15 0.32 -11.58
N PRO A 22 -7.98 1.37 -11.50
CA PRO A 22 -8.74 1.72 -10.30
C PRO A 22 -9.69 0.62 -9.77
N MET A 23 -10.07 -0.33 -10.62
CA MET A 23 -10.90 -1.49 -10.26
C MET A 23 -10.10 -2.60 -9.55
N THR A 24 -8.77 -2.57 -9.62
CA THR A 24 -7.92 -3.52 -8.89
C THR A 24 -8.06 -3.27 -7.39
N PRO A 25 -8.39 -4.29 -6.58
CA PRO A 25 -8.48 -4.12 -5.14
C PRO A 25 -7.12 -3.73 -4.57
N MET A 26 -7.10 -2.71 -3.72
CA MET A 26 -5.90 -2.25 -3.03
C MET A 26 -5.98 -2.67 -1.57
N TYR A 27 -4.95 -3.38 -1.11
CA TYR A 27 -4.76 -3.60 0.32
C TYR A 27 -4.10 -2.37 0.94
N PHE A 28 -4.62 -1.92 2.08
CA PHE A 28 -4.07 -0.78 2.81
C PHE A 28 -3.69 -1.21 4.22
N ALA A 29 -2.43 -1.02 4.59
CA ALA A 29 -1.90 -1.27 5.93
C ALA A 29 -1.37 0.04 6.51
N SER A 30 -1.67 0.30 7.77
CA SER A 30 -1.12 1.43 8.54
C SER A 30 -1.10 1.07 10.01
N ASP A 31 -0.10 1.62 10.69
CA ASP A 31 0.01 1.67 12.13
C ASP A 31 -1.11 2.47 12.83
N SER A 32 -1.93 3.22 12.08
CA SER A 32 -3.00 4.04 12.64
C SER A 32 -4.38 3.54 12.23
N ASN A 33 -5.17 3.04 13.19
CA ASN A 33 -6.52 2.55 12.88
C ASN A 33 -7.42 3.67 12.32
N SER A 34 -7.31 4.89 12.86
CA SER A 34 -8.04 6.05 12.34
C SER A 34 -7.72 6.35 10.86
N THR A 35 -6.49 6.08 10.43
CA THR A 35 -6.07 6.24 9.04
C THR A 35 -6.62 5.11 8.18
N VAL A 36 -6.55 3.86 8.65
CA VAL A 36 -7.15 2.70 7.97
C VAL A 36 -8.65 2.91 7.76
N ALA A 37 -9.39 3.25 8.83
CA ALA A 37 -10.82 3.51 8.76
C ALA A 37 -11.15 4.64 7.76
N TYR A 38 -10.38 5.74 7.76
CA TYR A 38 -10.55 6.79 6.77
C TYR A 38 -10.36 6.28 5.33
N MET A 39 -9.30 5.51 5.09
CA MET A 39 -8.95 5.01 3.76
C MET A 39 -9.93 3.94 3.25
N VAL A 40 -10.52 3.14 4.13
CA VAL A 40 -11.50 2.11 3.76
C VAL A 40 -12.89 2.70 3.60
N GLU A 41 -13.34 3.57 4.51
CA GLU A 41 -14.73 3.99 4.57
C GLU A 41 -15.03 5.31 3.85
N ARG A 42 -14.08 6.26 3.88
CA ARG A 42 -14.32 7.64 3.40
C ARG A 42 -13.63 7.95 2.10
N PHE A 43 -12.40 7.46 1.92
CA PHE A 43 -11.62 7.75 0.72
C PHE A 43 -12.27 7.25 -0.58
N PRO A 44 -12.86 6.03 -0.66
CA PRO A 44 -13.51 5.54 -1.89
C PRO A 44 -14.69 6.41 -2.34
N HIS A 45 -15.28 7.15 -1.41
CA HIS A 45 -16.47 7.97 -1.60
C HIS A 45 -16.19 9.38 -1.07
N PRO A 46 -15.31 10.15 -1.74
CA PRO A 46 -14.97 11.48 -1.26
C PRO A 46 -16.26 12.30 -1.15
N PRO A 47 -16.57 12.88 0.03
CA PRO A 47 -17.85 13.52 0.25
C PRO A 47 -18.01 14.67 -0.75
N LEU A 48 -19.11 14.66 -1.51
CA LEU A 48 -19.48 15.64 -2.55
C LEU A 48 -19.63 17.09 -2.04
N GLY A 49 -19.21 17.45 -0.82
CA GLY A 49 -19.46 18.78 -0.27
C GLY A 49 -18.75 19.17 1.03
N ILE A 50 -17.70 18.47 1.48
CA ILE A 50 -16.98 18.85 2.70
C ILE A 50 -15.49 19.07 2.45
N ILE A 51 -15.06 19.83 1.44
CA ILE A 51 -13.72 20.46 1.51
C ILE A 51 -13.77 21.82 0.81
N GLY A 52 -13.41 22.86 1.55
CA GLY A 52 -13.26 24.22 1.06
C GLY A 52 -12.16 24.30 0.00
N GLY A 53 -12.57 24.54 -1.25
CA GLY A 53 -11.88 25.41 -2.20
C GLY A 53 -10.50 25.00 -2.71
N SER A 54 -9.93 23.85 -2.37
CA SER A 54 -8.64 23.44 -2.94
C SER A 54 -8.83 22.72 -4.28
N SER A 55 -7.98 23.02 -5.26
CA SER A 55 -7.97 22.36 -6.58
C SER A 55 -7.75 20.85 -6.49
N VAL A 56 -7.20 20.35 -5.38
CA VAL A 56 -7.01 18.93 -5.08
C VAL A 56 -8.35 18.20 -4.89
N ASP A 57 -9.34 18.88 -4.29
CA ASP A 57 -10.63 18.28 -3.92
C ASP A 57 -11.51 18.00 -5.16
N LYS A 58 -11.41 18.86 -6.17
CA LYS A 58 -12.15 18.72 -7.43
C LYS A 58 -11.68 17.53 -8.27
N LYS A 59 -10.36 17.27 -8.31
CA LYS A 59 -9.81 16.08 -8.99
C LYS A 59 -10.14 14.79 -8.24
N LEU A 60 -10.22 14.86 -6.91
CA LEU A 60 -10.58 13.70 -6.10
C LEU A 60 -12.08 13.34 -6.27
N ALA A 61 -12.95 14.33 -6.42
CA ALA A 61 -14.39 14.12 -6.63
C ALA A 61 -14.75 13.52 -8.01
N SER A 62 -13.89 13.68 -9.03
CA SER A 62 -14.13 13.17 -10.38
C SER A 62 -13.53 11.79 -10.66
N ARG A 63 -12.93 11.12 -9.67
CA ARG A 63 -12.27 9.82 -9.89
C ARG A 63 -13.27 8.65 -9.85
N PRO A 64 -13.00 7.54 -10.55
CA PRO A 64 -13.74 6.32 -10.35
C PRO A 64 -13.58 5.81 -8.91
N PRO A 65 -14.63 5.20 -8.32
CA PRO A 65 -14.52 4.55 -7.01
C PRO A 65 -13.36 3.57 -6.99
N VAL A 66 -12.58 3.59 -5.92
CA VAL A 66 -11.45 2.69 -5.71
C VAL A 66 -11.83 1.70 -4.63
N ARG A 67 -11.58 0.41 -4.85
CA ARG A 67 -11.83 -0.61 -3.83
C ARG A 67 -10.61 -0.74 -2.92
N ILE A 68 -10.70 -0.19 -1.72
CA ILE A 68 -9.68 -0.33 -0.68
C ILE A 68 -10.16 -1.30 0.38
N VAL A 69 -9.30 -2.23 0.78
CA VAL A 69 -9.54 -3.20 1.84
C VAL A 69 -8.37 -3.18 2.84
N SER A 70 -8.63 -3.56 4.08
CA SER A 70 -7.62 -3.72 5.14
C SER A 70 -8.00 -4.90 6.02
N MET A 71 -7.05 -5.45 6.75
CA MET A 71 -7.38 -6.24 7.93
C MET A 71 -8.01 -5.32 9.00
N ASP A 72 -8.97 -5.89 9.73
CA ASP A 72 -9.55 -5.44 11.00
C ASP A 72 -9.26 -3.99 11.42
N THR A 73 -10.30 -3.15 11.29
CA THR A 73 -10.28 -1.73 11.64
C THR A 73 -10.82 -1.46 13.05
N THR A 74 -10.96 -2.49 13.89
CA THR A 74 -11.61 -2.34 15.20
C THR A 74 -10.64 -2.04 16.33
N ALA A 75 -9.35 -2.38 16.17
CA ALA A 75 -8.32 -2.18 17.19
C ALA A 75 -7.11 -1.43 16.63
N GLU A 76 -6.43 -0.64 17.49
CA GLU A 76 -5.15 -0.03 17.14
C GLU A 76 -4.08 -1.13 17.01
N PRO A 77 -3.32 -1.18 15.91
CA PRO A 77 -2.24 -2.15 15.75
C PRO A 77 -1.21 -2.02 16.87
N LEU A 78 -0.67 -3.15 17.32
CA LEU A 78 0.43 -3.15 18.28
C LEU A 78 1.77 -2.90 17.57
N HIS A 79 2.64 -2.16 18.24
CA HIS A 79 3.91 -1.69 17.70
C HIS A 79 5.08 -2.22 18.52
N ILE A 80 6.09 -2.78 17.84
CA ILE A 80 7.28 -3.39 18.48
C ILE A 80 8.31 -2.32 18.92
N ASP A 81 8.18 -1.09 18.44
CA ASP A 81 9.07 0.03 18.73
C ASP A 81 8.67 0.86 19.96
N TYR A 82 7.52 0.57 20.60
CA TYR A 82 7.05 1.24 21.82
C TYR A 82 7.00 0.27 23.01
N GLU A 83 7.25 0.73 24.24
CA GLU A 83 7.29 -0.12 25.46
C GLU A 83 6.06 -1.03 25.67
N GLY A 84 4.95 -0.76 24.98
CA GLY A 84 3.74 -1.58 24.96
C GLY A 84 3.90 -3.02 24.45
N TRP A 85 5.05 -3.42 23.88
CA TRP A 85 5.33 -4.81 23.50
C TRP A 85 5.84 -5.68 24.65
N ILE A 86 6.39 -5.10 25.72
CA ILE A 86 7.04 -5.85 26.80
C ILE A 86 6.00 -6.73 27.52
N GLY A 87 6.27 -8.04 27.56
CA GLY A 87 5.39 -9.03 28.21
C GLY A 87 4.20 -9.50 27.37
N ARG A 88 4.04 -9.02 26.13
CA ARG A 88 3.01 -9.53 25.21
C ARG A 88 3.45 -10.80 24.50
N PRO A 89 2.56 -11.78 24.29
CA PRO A 89 2.87 -12.94 23.48
C PRO A 89 2.98 -12.55 21.99
N PRO A 90 3.78 -13.26 21.17
CA PRO A 90 3.89 -12.98 19.74
C PRO A 90 2.56 -13.00 18.97
N SER A 91 1.58 -13.78 19.44
CA SER A 91 0.24 -13.83 18.86
C SER A 91 -0.49 -12.48 18.84
N ASP A 92 -0.16 -11.58 19.77
CA ASP A 92 -0.74 -10.23 19.82
C ASP A 92 -0.35 -9.38 18.59
N PHE A 93 0.74 -9.73 17.91
CA PHE A 93 1.24 -9.03 16.71
C PHE A 93 0.78 -9.68 15.41
N TYR A 94 -0.12 -10.67 15.47
CA TYR A 94 -0.55 -11.45 14.31
C TYR A 94 -1.05 -10.57 13.16
N SER A 95 -1.76 -9.48 13.46
CA SER A 95 -2.25 -8.55 12.44
C SER A 95 -1.12 -7.97 11.59
N GLY A 96 -0.07 -7.46 12.24
CA GLY A 96 1.11 -6.94 11.56
C GLY A 96 1.86 -7.99 10.74
N PHE A 97 1.84 -9.27 11.13
CA PHE A 97 2.44 -10.34 10.31
C PHE A 97 1.63 -10.65 9.05
N VAL A 98 0.30 -10.68 9.17
CA VAL A 98 -0.57 -10.92 8.00
C VAL A 98 -0.53 -9.74 7.04
N ASP A 99 -0.48 -8.50 7.54
CA ASP A 99 -0.27 -7.31 6.71
C ASP A 99 1.03 -7.44 5.89
N LEU A 100 2.15 -7.84 6.53
CA LEU A 100 3.42 -8.09 5.83
C LEU A 100 3.30 -9.24 4.83
N TRP A 101 2.59 -10.30 5.16
CA TRP A 101 2.37 -11.43 4.25
C TRP A 101 1.59 -11.00 3.01
N ILE A 102 0.52 -10.21 3.17
CA ILE A 102 -0.26 -9.66 2.05
C ILE A 102 0.59 -8.69 1.23
N LEU A 103 1.38 -7.82 1.87
CA LEU A 103 2.32 -6.94 1.17
C LEU A 103 3.33 -7.76 0.36
N GLY A 104 3.94 -8.79 0.94
CA GLY A 104 4.88 -9.67 0.24
C GLY A 104 4.25 -10.45 -0.93
N MET A 105 2.93 -10.67 -0.91
CA MET A 105 2.19 -11.31 -2.01
C MET A 105 1.62 -10.31 -3.02
N SER A 106 1.77 -9.01 -2.80
CA SER A 106 1.22 -7.96 -3.65
C SER A 106 2.03 -7.81 -4.94
N SER A 107 1.32 -7.57 -6.06
CA SER A 107 1.96 -7.34 -7.36
C SER A 107 2.67 -5.99 -7.47
N CYS A 108 2.23 -4.99 -6.70
CA CYS A 108 2.88 -3.70 -6.58
C CYS A 108 2.65 -3.11 -5.20
N ILE A 109 3.65 -2.42 -4.65
CA ILE A 109 3.58 -1.86 -3.30
C ILE A 109 3.92 -0.37 -3.33
N SER A 110 2.99 0.46 -2.87
CA SER A 110 3.26 1.87 -2.57
C SER A 110 3.57 2.00 -1.09
N HIS A 111 4.71 2.56 -0.75
CA HIS A 111 5.18 2.65 0.63
C HIS A 111 5.78 4.01 0.96
N ASP A 112 5.78 4.30 2.26
CA ASP A 112 6.38 5.50 2.84
C ASP A 112 7.88 5.27 3.14
N LEU A 113 8.54 6.22 3.81
CA LEU A 113 9.92 6.14 4.30
C LEU A 113 10.17 5.08 5.38
N GLY A 114 9.10 4.54 5.97
CA GLY A 114 9.21 3.55 7.05
C GLY A 114 9.73 2.20 6.56
N GLY A 115 10.36 1.46 7.47
CA GLY A 115 10.90 0.14 7.15
C GLY A 115 9.83 -0.92 6.85
N TYR A 116 8.61 -0.75 7.36
CA TYR A 116 7.55 -1.75 7.25
C TYR A 116 7.11 -2.01 5.80
N GLY A 117 6.71 -0.96 5.07
CA GLY A 117 6.33 -1.09 3.67
C GLY A 117 7.51 -1.45 2.77
N HIS A 118 8.71 -0.92 3.05
CA HIS A 118 9.94 -1.29 2.34
C HIS A 118 10.29 -2.77 2.54
N PHE A 119 10.09 -3.32 3.73
CA PHE A 119 10.25 -4.75 3.98
C PHE A 119 9.25 -5.58 3.17
N GLY A 120 8.01 -5.13 3.04
CA GLY A 120 7.03 -5.71 2.12
C GLY A 120 7.52 -5.77 0.66
N VAL A 121 8.17 -4.70 0.17
CA VAL A 121 8.80 -4.66 -1.17
C VAL A 121 9.88 -5.72 -1.32
N GLN A 122 10.72 -5.91 -0.30
CA GLN A 122 11.75 -6.93 -0.32
C GLN A 122 11.15 -8.34 -0.35
N LEU A 123 10.07 -8.57 0.42
CA LEU A 123 9.35 -9.85 0.44
C LEU A 123 8.68 -10.17 -0.91
N SER A 124 8.18 -9.17 -1.64
CA SER A 124 7.55 -9.37 -2.96
C SER A 124 8.52 -9.55 -4.12
N GLY A 125 9.83 -9.49 -3.87
CA GLY A 125 10.86 -9.54 -4.89
C GLY A 125 11.12 -8.19 -5.60
N GLY A 126 10.48 -7.11 -5.16
CA GLY A 126 10.85 -5.73 -5.49
C GLY A 126 10.52 -5.23 -6.90
N THR A 127 9.79 -6.01 -7.71
CA THR A 127 9.58 -5.74 -9.13
C THR A 127 8.74 -4.48 -9.41
N CYS A 128 7.73 -4.21 -8.58
CA CYS A 128 6.93 -2.99 -8.65
C CYS A 128 6.81 -2.36 -7.26
N HIS A 129 7.46 -1.22 -7.09
CA HIS A 129 7.28 -0.43 -5.89
C HIS A 129 7.31 1.07 -6.17
N ILE A 130 6.58 1.79 -5.33
CA ILE A 130 6.42 3.24 -5.42
C ILE A 130 6.73 3.83 -4.06
N GLN A 131 7.80 4.61 -3.98
CA GLN A 131 8.09 5.39 -2.80
C GLN A 131 7.33 6.72 -2.91
N HIS A 132 6.32 6.90 -2.06
CA HIS A 132 5.41 8.05 -2.17
C HIS A 132 5.83 9.26 -1.31
N ARG A 133 7.04 9.24 -0.75
CA ARG A 133 7.62 10.33 0.05
C ARG A 133 9.15 10.28 0.06
N ASN A 134 9.83 11.41 -0.09
CA ASN A 134 11.29 11.49 0.02
C ASN A 134 11.78 11.77 1.45
N VAL A 135 13.10 11.69 1.65
CA VAL A 135 13.78 11.97 2.93
C VAL A 135 13.54 13.38 3.48
N HIS A 136 13.07 14.31 2.65
CA HIS A 136 12.66 15.67 3.05
C HIS A 136 11.16 15.76 3.37
N HIS A 137 10.48 14.61 3.50
CA HIS A 137 9.06 14.46 3.79
C HIS A 137 8.14 15.10 2.74
N SER A 138 8.66 15.34 1.54
CA SER A 138 7.88 15.85 0.42
C SER A 138 7.14 14.70 -0.26
N LEU A 139 5.88 14.96 -0.62
CA LEU A 139 5.06 14.02 -1.38
C LEU A 139 5.63 13.88 -2.79
N MET A 140 5.79 12.63 -3.24
CA MET A 140 6.23 12.30 -4.60
C MET A 140 5.62 10.97 -5.02
N CYS A 141 5.86 10.54 -6.26
CA CYS A 141 5.52 9.20 -6.75
C CYS A 141 6.72 8.66 -7.52
N GLU A 142 7.78 8.30 -6.79
CA GLU A 142 8.97 7.73 -7.42
C GLU A 142 8.75 6.23 -7.58
N SER A 143 8.53 5.79 -8.83
CA SER A 143 8.43 4.37 -9.14
C SER A 143 9.80 3.82 -9.49
N ALA A 144 10.24 2.81 -8.75
CA ALA A 144 11.35 1.97 -9.17
C ALA A 144 10.75 0.65 -9.68
N VAL A 145 10.71 0.52 -11.01
CA VAL A 145 10.65 -0.81 -11.62
C VAL A 145 12.08 -1.33 -11.50
N LEU A 146 12.34 -2.23 -10.54
CA LEU A 146 13.58 -2.98 -10.61
C LEU A 146 13.48 -3.80 -11.88
N GLU A 147 14.33 -3.48 -12.87
CA GLU A 147 14.47 -4.29 -14.07
C GLU A 147 14.61 -5.74 -13.61
N ILE A 148 13.67 -6.59 -14.03
CA ILE A 148 13.71 -8.02 -13.73
C ILE A 148 15.11 -8.50 -14.15
N PRO A 149 15.94 -8.98 -13.22
CA PRO A 149 17.27 -9.46 -13.53
C PRO A 149 17.18 -10.49 -14.65
N GLU A 150 18.09 -10.45 -15.61
CA GLU A 150 18.05 -11.27 -16.81
C GLU A 150 17.89 -12.78 -16.49
N TRP A 151 18.47 -13.24 -15.38
CA TRP A 151 18.36 -14.62 -14.87
C TRP A 151 16.93 -15.06 -14.49
N ALA A 152 16.03 -14.12 -14.19
CA ALA A 152 14.64 -14.42 -13.85
C ALA A 152 13.73 -14.50 -15.10
N ARG A 153 14.21 -14.07 -16.28
CA ARG A 153 13.44 -14.15 -17.55
C ARG A 153 13.52 -15.54 -18.20
N GLU A 154 14.57 -16.32 -17.93
CA GLU A 154 14.76 -17.65 -18.53
C GLU A 154 13.74 -18.71 -18.07
N LYS A 155 12.95 -18.46 -17.01
CA LYS A 155 11.97 -19.45 -16.53
C LYS A 155 10.59 -19.37 -17.19
N GLN A 156 10.36 -18.51 -18.18
CA GLN A 156 9.05 -18.37 -18.86
C GLN A 156 9.04 -18.76 -20.34
N GLY A 157 10.05 -19.48 -20.86
CA GLY A 157 10.09 -19.86 -22.28
C GLY A 157 10.64 -21.25 -22.54
N SER A 158 9.79 -22.27 -22.45
CA SER A 158 9.79 -23.40 -23.40
C SER A 158 8.38 -23.98 -23.45
N PRO A 159 7.56 -23.67 -24.47
CA PRO A 159 6.46 -24.56 -24.81
C PRO A 159 7.11 -25.83 -25.36
N ASP A 160 6.99 -26.94 -24.62
CA ASP A 160 7.26 -28.27 -25.19
C ASP A 160 6.27 -28.50 -26.34
N GLU A 161 6.75 -28.26 -27.56
CA GLU A 161 6.24 -28.92 -28.74
C GLU A 161 6.54 -30.42 -28.60
N SER A 162 5.53 -31.19 -28.20
CA SER A 162 5.44 -32.60 -28.56
C SER A 162 3.99 -32.95 -28.88
N ASN A 163 3.57 -32.57 -30.09
CA ASN A 163 2.56 -33.31 -30.82
C ASN A 163 3.26 -34.53 -31.43
N ASP A 164 3.14 -35.67 -30.78
CA ASP A 164 3.32 -36.99 -31.40
C ASP A 164 2.35 -37.95 -30.70
N GLU A 165 1.17 -38.13 -31.31
CA GLU A 165 0.47 -39.41 -31.59
C GLU A 165 -0.98 -39.18 -32.05
#